data_AF-A0A0C9YTF7-F1
#
_entry.id   AF-A0A0C9YTF7-F1
#
_cell.length_a   1.000
_cell.length_b   1.000
_cell.length_c   1.000
_cell.angle_alpha   90.00
_cell.angle_beta   90.00
_cell.angle_gamma   90.00
#
_symmetry.space_group_name_H-M   'P 1'
#
loop_
_entity.id
_entity.type
_entity.pdbx_description
1 polymer ?
#
loop_
_entity_poly.entity_id
_entity_poly.type
_entity_poly.pdbx_seq_one_letter_code
_entity_poly.pdbx_strand_id
1 'polypeptide(L)'
;MLLPPNPSEIKPPSGDELAEGFYVVTVGQEVGIFFSWLDASERITNVPGAQHKRYRTFKDALQAYTSKYNEGAVWVMPLTGGRFWPSQSIPNPTPPSTPSRTSSDEFWNHVDDISEIATCLLY
;
A
#
# COMPACT_ATOMS: atom_id res chain seq x y z
N MET A 1 11.74 4.20 10.07
CA MET A 1 10.42 4.62 10.59
C MET A 1 9.83 5.56 9.56
N LEU A 2 8.70 5.22 8.96
CA LEU A 2 8.04 6.13 8.04
C LEU A 2 7.31 7.21 8.85
N LEU A 3 7.40 8.46 8.40
CA LEU A 3 6.66 9.55 9.04
C LEU A 3 5.16 9.36 8.75
N PRO A 4 4.30 9.53 9.75
CA PRO A 4 2.87 9.52 9.52
C PRO A 4 2.49 10.67 8.55
N PRO A 5 1.54 10.43 7.63
CA PRO A 5 1.02 11.45 6.73
C PRO A 5 0.39 12.57 7.55
N ASN A 6 0.64 13.80 7.12
CA ASN A 6 0.06 14.97 7.74
C ASN A 6 -1.47 14.97 7.57
N PRO A 7 -2.22 15.44 8.57
CA PRO A 7 -3.68 15.50 8.49
C PRO A 7 -4.16 16.37 7.31
N SER A 8 -3.38 17.37 6.90
CA SER A 8 -3.73 18.29 5.82
C SER A 8 -3.72 17.67 4.43
N GLU A 9 -3.05 16.54 4.21
CA GLU A 9 -3.07 15.85 2.91
C GLU A 9 -4.21 14.84 2.78
N ILE A 10 -4.93 14.58 3.87
CA ILE A 10 -6.08 13.68 3.84
C ILE A 10 -7.25 14.40 3.19
N LYS A 11 -7.56 13.98 1.96
CA LYS A 11 -8.66 14.54 1.19
C LYS A 11 -10.00 13.90 1.60
N PRO A 12 -11.09 14.68 1.67
CA PRO A 12 -12.42 14.12 1.80
C PRO A 12 -12.74 13.25 0.57
N PRO A 13 -13.60 12.22 0.71
CA PRO A 13 -14.12 11.53 -0.45
C PRO A 13 -14.91 12.56 -1.26
N SER A 14 -14.66 12.65 -2.56
CA SER A 14 -15.54 13.40 -3.46
C SER A 14 -16.96 12.86 -3.24
N GLY A 15 -17.93 13.72 -2.94
CA GLY A 15 -19.22 13.38 -2.31
C GLY A 15 -20.12 12.37 -3.03
N ASP A 16 -19.67 11.83 -4.16
CA ASP A 16 -20.31 10.79 -4.96
C ASP A 16 -19.74 9.37 -4.68
N GLU A 17 -18.67 9.24 -3.91
CA GLU A 17 -18.10 7.94 -3.56
C GLU A 17 -18.90 7.29 -2.42
N LEU A 18 -19.42 6.08 -2.66
CA LEU A 18 -20.22 5.30 -1.71
C LEU A 18 -19.35 4.83 -0.53
N ALA A 19 -19.04 5.73 0.39
CA ALA A 19 -18.31 5.44 1.61
C ALA A 19 -19.18 4.63 2.59
N GLU A 20 -18.76 3.41 2.91
CA GLU A 20 -19.43 2.55 3.91
C GLU A 20 -19.24 3.10 5.35
N GLY A 21 -18.15 3.85 5.55
CA GLY A 21 -17.84 4.55 6.78
C GLY A 21 -16.45 5.14 6.74
N PHE A 22 -16.13 6.01 7.70
CA PHE A 22 -14.83 6.66 7.77
C PHE A 22 -13.93 5.91 8.75
N TYR A 23 -13.02 5.09 8.24
CA TYR A 23 -12.10 4.26 9.02
C TYR A 23 -10.76 4.98 9.16
N VAL A 24 -10.47 5.46 10.36
CA VAL A 24 -9.20 6.09 10.71
C VAL A 24 -8.24 5.00 11.16
N VAL A 25 -7.16 4.79 10.43
CA VAL A 25 -6.07 3.90 10.82
C VAL A 25 -4.96 4.77 11.40
N THR A 26 -4.66 4.57 12.69
CA THR A 26 -3.55 5.27 13.36
C THR A 26 -2.32 4.39 13.46
N VAL A 27 -2.48 3.07 13.54
CA VAL A 27 -1.36 2.11 13.51
C VAL A 27 -1.68 1.03 12.49
N GLY A 28 -0.82 0.90 11.48
CA GLY A 28 -1.01 0.00 10.35
C GLY A 28 0.19 0.03 9.40
N GLN A 29 0.12 -0.79 8.36
CA GLN A 29 1.07 -0.77 7.24
C GLN A 29 1.01 0.58 6.52
N GLU A 30 -0.21 1.09 6.40
CA GLU A 30 -0.52 2.42 5.91
C GLU A 30 -1.53 3.06 6.88
N VAL A 31 -1.31 4.32 7.22
CA VAL A 31 -2.17 5.09 8.14
C VAL A 31 -2.86 6.21 7.37
N GLY A 32 -4.06 6.59 7.81
CA GLY A 32 -4.89 7.54 7.10
C GLY A 32 -6.38 7.32 7.34
N ILE A 33 -7.21 7.92 6.49
CA ILE A 33 -8.67 7.78 6.54
C ILE A 33 -9.12 7.04 5.29
N PHE A 34 -9.76 5.89 5.50
CA PHE A 34 -10.28 5.04 4.44
C PHE A 34 -11.81 5.01 4.48
N PHE A 35 -12.42 4.84 3.31
CA PHE A 35 -13.88 4.84 3.16
C PHE A 35 -14.49 3.43 3.07
N SER A 36 -13.61 2.41 3.04
CA SER A 36 -13.93 0.99 2.87
C SER A 36 -13.27 0.20 4.00
N TRP A 37 -14.04 -0.71 4.62
CA TRP A 37 -13.49 -1.61 5.64
C TRP A 37 -12.48 -2.58 5.04
N LEU A 38 -12.73 -3.06 3.82
CA LEU A 38 -11.84 -4.01 3.15
C LEU A 38 -10.43 -3.42 3.01
N ASP A 39 -10.34 -2.21 2.47
CA ASP A 39 -9.08 -1.47 2.35
C ASP A 39 -8.39 -1.23 3.69
N ALA A 40 -9.14 -0.77 4.69
CA ALA A 40 -8.59 -0.53 6.02
C ALA A 40 -8.08 -1.82 6.66
N SER A 41 -8.83 -2.93 6.50
CA SER A 41 -8.53 -4.23 7.08
C SER A 41 -7.23 -4.82 6.54
N GLU A 42 -6.99 -4.74 5.23
CA GLU A 42 -5.76 -5.23 4.61
C GLU A 42 -4.52 -4.49 5.14
N ARG A 43 -4.66 -3.20 5.40
CA ARG A 43 -3.58 -2.31 5.89
C ARG A 43 -3.28 -2.51 7.36
N ILE A 44 -4.23 -2.96 8.16
CA ILE A 44 -3.99 -3.30 9.59
C ILE A 44 -3.66 -4.78 9.78
N THR A 45 -3.98 -5.63 8.80
CA THR A 45 -3.74 -7.07 8.87
C THR A 45 -2.25 -7.35 8.97
N ASN A 46 -1.89 -8.29 9.83
CA ASN A 46 -0.50 -8.66 10.16
C ASN A 46 0.34 -7.55 10.83
N VAL A 47 -0.27 -6.43 11.28
CA VAL A 47 0.45 -5.39 12.02
C VAL A 47 0.30 -5.61 13.53
N PRO A 48 1.40 -5.82 14.27
CA PRO A 48 1.33 -5.95 15.72
C PRO A 48 0.89 -4.63 16.35
N GLY A 49 -0.19 -4.67 17.14
CA GLY A 49 -0.71 -3.47 17.81
C GLY A 49 -1.45 -2.50 16.88
N ALA A 50 -1.98 -2.99 15.76
CA ALA A 50 -2.81 -2.19 14.87
C ALA A 50 -3.94 -1.46 15.62
N GLN A 51 -4.15 -0.20 15.27
CA GLN A 51 -5.21 0.64 15.84
C GLN A 51 -5.98 1.29 14.71
N HIS A 52 -7.28 1.04 14.73
CA HIS A 52 -8.24 1.62 13.80
C HIS A 52 -9.49 2.05 14.54
N LYS A 53 -10.17 3.08 14.03
CA LYS A 53 -11.44 3.56 14.58
C LYS A 53 -12.37 4.04 13.48
N ARG A 54 -13.63 3.59 13.51
CA ARG A 54 -14.67 3.98 12.55
C ARG A 54 -15.44 5.19 13.07
N TYR A 55 -15.75 6.10 12.16
CA TYR A 55 -16.56 7.30 12.38
C TYR A 55 -17.68 7.41 11.33
N ARG A 56 -18.71 8.19 11.67
CA ARG A 56 -19.87 8.43 10.80
C ARG A 56 -19.66 9.56 9.81
N THR A 57 -18.73 10.49 10.09
CA THR A 57 -18.48 11.67 9.26
C THR A 57 -16.98 11.87 9.04
N PHE A 58 -16.62 12.41 7.88
CA PHE A 58 -15.22 12.74 7.55
C PHE A 58 -14.62 13.73 8.54
N LYS A 59 -15.39 14.75 8.95
CA LYS A 59 -14.91 15.77 9.88
C LYS A 59 -14.50 15.19 11.24
N ASP A 60 -15.30 14.27 11.77
CA ASP A 60 -15.01 13.60 13.04
C ASP A 60 -13.79 12.67 12.91
N ALA A 61 -13.71 11.95 11.79
CA ALA A 61 -12.56 11.12 11.44
C ALA A 61 -11.26 11.94 11.35
N LEU A 62 -11.29 13.07 10.64
CA LEU A 62 -10.15 13.96 10.46
C LEU A 62 -9.72 14.59 11.79
N GLN A 63 -10.67 15.03 12.61
CA GLN A 63 -10.38 15.56 13.93
C GLN A 63 -9.71 14.50 14.81
N ALA A 64 -10.24 13.28 14.83
CA ALA A 64 -9.65 12.20 15.60
C ALA A 64 -8.25 11.81 15.11
N TYR A 65 -8.04 11.72 13.79
CA TYR A 65 -6.73 11.48 13.21
C TYR A 65 -5.76 12.59 13.61
N THR A 66 -6.19 13.85 13.52
CA THR A 66 -5.39 15.03 13.90
C THR A 66 -5.01 14.96 15.37
N SER A 67 -5.93 14.67 16.29
CA SER A 67 -5.61 14.50 17.71
C SER A 67 -4.55 13.41 17.92
N LYS A 68 -4.72 12.25 17.28
CA LYS A 68 -3.76 11.14 17.37
C LYS A 68 -2.40 11.48 16.79
N TYR A 69 -2.36 12.26 15.70
CA TYR A 69 -1.15 12.76 15.09
C TYR A 69 -0.39 13.70 16.03
N ASN A 70 -1.10 14.65 16.67
CA ASN A 70 -0.51 15.59 17.64
C ASN A 70 -0.05 14.88 18.93
N GLU A 71 -0.74 13.82 19.34
CA GLU A 71 -0.32 12.95 20.45
C GLU A 71 0.94 12.12 20.14
N GLY A 72 1.36 12.01 18.87
CA GLY A 72 2.43 11.10 18.46
C GLY A 72 2.00 9.62 18.52
N ALA A 73 0.70 9.35 18.48
CA ALA A 73 0.11 8.02 18.54
C ALA A 73 -0.16 7.41 17.15
N VAL A 74 0.37 8.02 16.07
CA VAL A 74 0.24 7.51 14.69
C VAL A 74 1.56 6.85 14.27
N TRP A 75 1.49 5.57 13.93
CA TRP A 75 2.67 4.74 13.66
C TRP A 75 2.48 3.95 12.36
N VAL A 76 3.31 4.27 11.36
CA VAL A 76 3.35 3.55 10.09
C VAL A 76 4.36 2.41 10.22
N MET A 77 3.85 1.18 10.24
CA MET A 77 4.62 -0.06 10.34
C MET A 77 4.39 -0.92 9.09
N PRO A 78 5.01 -0.55 7.96
CA PRO A 78 4.90 -1.37 6.76
C PRO A 78 5.56 -2.72 7.01
N LEU A 79 4.98 -3.79 6.50
CA LEU A 79 5.60 -5.11 6.58
C LEU A 79 6.76 -5.21 5.60
N THR A 80 7.92 -5.69 6.06
CA THR A 80 9.11 -5.89 5.23
C THR A 80 8.79 -6.79 4.04
N GLY A 81 8.91 -6.25 2.82
CA GLY A 81 8.62 -6.98 1.58
C GLY A 81 7.12 -7.13 1.24
N GLY A 82 6.23 -6.44 1.97
CA GLY A 82 4.80 -6.40 1.67
C GLY A 82 4.44 -5.41 0.57
N ARG A 83 3.19 -5.48 0.07
CA ARG A 83 2.63 -4.57 -0.95
C ARG A 83 2.71 -3.09 -0.56
N PHE A 84 2.70 -2.80 0.74
CA PHE A 84 2.73 -1.45 1.31
C PHE A 84 4.13 -1.06 1.83
N TRP A 85 5.16 -1.88 1.57
CA TRP A 85 6.53 -1.52 1.89
C TRP A 85 7.00 -0.41 0.95
N PRO A 86 7.75 0.60 1.45
CA PRO A 86 8.24 1.72 0.64
C PRO A 86 9.28 1.34 -0.44
N SER A 87 9.32 0.09 -0.90
CA SER A 87 10.15 -0.35 -2.03
C SER A 87 9.36 -0.35 -3.34
N GLN A 88 9.08 0.82 -3.91
CA GLN A 88 9.18 1.04 -5.36
C GLN A 88 8.92 2.52 -5.73
N SER A 89 9.91 3.35 -5.42
CA SER A 89 10.34 4.36 -6.39
C SER A 89 11.65 3.87 -7.01
N ILE A 90 11.59 2.80 -7.80
CA ILE A 90 12.48 2.80 -8.96
C ILE A 90 11.73 3.66 -9.97
N PRO A 91 12.19 4.87 -10.31
CA PRO A 91 11.73 5.52 -11.52
C PRO A 91 12.21 4.65 -12.68
N ASN A 92 11.42 3.64 -13.07
CA ASN A 92 11.68 3.00 -14.35
C ASN A 92 11.31 4.05 -15.41
N PRO A 93 12.23 4.45 -16.31
CA PRO A 93 11.84 5.26 -17.44
C PRO A 93 10.76 4.49 -18.19
N THR A 94 9.61 5.13 -18.39
CA THR A 94 8.40 4.63 -19.08
C THR A 94 8.68 3.64 -20.20
N PRO A 95 7.83 2.60 -20.32
CA PRO A 95 7.29 2.21 -21.61
C PRO A 95 5.80 2.61 -21.73
N PRO A 96 5.34 3.06 -22.91
CA PRO A 96 3.95 3.47 -23.10
C PRO A 96 3.01 2.26 -23.23
N SER A 97 1.86 2.37 -22.56
CA SER A 97 0.56 1.83 -22.97
C SER A 97 0.41 0.32 -23.21
N THR A 98 -0.28 -0.40 -22.31
CA THR A 98 -1.22 -1.47 -22.75
C THR A 98 -2.26 -1.78 -21.64
N PRO A 99 -3.56 -1.94 -21.97
CA PRO A 99 -4.63 -2.08 -20.99
C PRO A 99 -4.76 -3.50 -20.41
N SER A 100 -5.38 -3.55 -19.23
CA SER A 100 -5.89 -4.69 -18.49
C SER A 100 -6.35 -5.88 -19.35
N ARG A 101 -5.79 -7.07 -19.15
CA ARG A 101 -6.55 -8.34 -19.18
C ARG A 101 -5.71 -9.54 -18.78
N THR A 102 -6.26 -10.26 -17.81
CA THR A 102 -6.45 -11.71 -17.81
C THR A 102 -5.24 -12.64 -17.72
N SER A 103 -5.43 -13.62 -16.84
CA SER A 103 -4.90 -14.98 -16.91
C SER A 103 -3.45 -15.18 -16.53
N SER A 104 -3.28 -15.80 -15.37
CA SER A 104 -2.33 -16.88 -15.17
C SER A 104 -2.34 -17.82 -16.39
N ASP A 105 -1.17 -18.38 -16.72
CA ASP A 105 -0.93 -19.36 -17.78
C ASP A 105 -0.57 -18.79 -19.17
N GLU A 106 0.37 -19.48 -19.84
CA GLU A 106 1.10 -19.15 -21.08
C GLU A 106 2.39 -18.32 -20.86
N PHE A 107 3.56 -18.67 -21.38
CA PHE A 107 3.85 -19.50 -22.53
C PHE A 107 5.34 -19.89 -22.52
N TRP A 108 5.59 -21.18 -22.62
CA TRP A 108 6.87 -21.76 -23.01
C TRP A 108 7.43 -21.07 -24.26
N ASN A 109 8.61 -20.44 -24.20
CA ASN A 109 9.47 -20.19 -25.36
C ASN A 109 10.88 -19.79 -24.94
N HIS A 110 11.67 -20.77 -24.50
CA HIS A 110 13.13 -20.66 -24.65
C HIS A 110 13.73 -22.00 -25.08
N VAL A 111 13.51 -22.29 -26.35
CA VAL A 111 14.42 -23.00 -27.27
C VAL A 111 14.65 -21.97 -28.37
N ASP A 112 15.85 -21.67 -28.85
CA ASP A 112 17.01 -22.49 -29.19
C ASP A 112 18.17 -21.50 -29.45
N ASP A 113 19.41 -22.00 -29.55
CA ASP A 113 20.63 -21.28 -29.97
C ASP A 113 21.23 -20.25 -29.00
N ILE A 114 22.23 -20.65 -28.20
CA ILE A 114 23.65 -20.26 -28.41
C ILE A 114 24.53 -21.36 -27.79
N SER A 115 24.88 -22.35 -28.60
CA SER A 115 26.06 -23.18 -28.36
C SER A 115 27.32 -22.31 -28.42
N GLU A 116 28.33 -22.71 -27.62
CA GLU A 116 29.75 -22.36 -27.81
C GLU A 116 30.30 -21.15 -27.01
N ILE A 117 30.51 -21.33 -25.71
CA ILE A 117 31.83 -21.03 -25.12
C ILE A 117 32.24 -22.18 -24.18
N ALA A 118 33.23 -22.92 -24.63
CA ALA A 118 33.75 -24.11 -24.00
C ALA A 118 34.77 -23.77 -22.88
N THR A 119 34.70 -24.58 -21.82
CA THR A 119 35.84 -25.12 -21.06
C THR A 119 36.55 -24.23 -20.01
N CYS A 120 36.69 -24.86 -18.83
CA CYS A 120 37.75 -24.77 -17.81
C CYS A 120 37.33 -24.11 -16.48
N LEU A 121 37.49 -24.69 -15.29
CA LEU A 121 37.96 -26.00 -14.82
C LEU A 121 37.45 -26.13 -13.37
N LEU A 122 36.81 -27.26 -13.06
CA LEU A 122 36.59 -27.74 -11.68
C LEU A 122 37.86 -28.45 -11.21
N TYR A 123 38.21 -28.30 -9.93
CA TYR A 123 38.79 -29.41 -9.17
C TYR A 123 37.72 -29.89 -8.19
#